data_AF-A0A538BMU5-F1
#
_entry.id   AF-A0A538BMU5-F1
#
_cell.length_a   1.000
_cell.length_b   1.000
_cell.length_c   1.000
_cell.angle_alpha   90.00
_cell.angle_beta   90.00
_cell.angle_gamma   90.00
#
_symmetry.space_group_name_H-M   'P 1'
#
loop_
_entity.id
_entity.type
_entity.pdbx_description
1 polymer ?
#
loop_
_entity_poly.entity_id
_entity_poly.type
_entity_poly.pdbx_seq_one_letter_code
_entity_poly.pdbx_strand_id
1 'polypeptide(L)' 'MNRPRPVPSLLESFNNALEGVIHVLRTQRNMRIHFLVAAVVLVVAFAAGVTNYELIALLLSIACVLIA' A
#
# COMPACT_ATOMS: atom_id res chain seq x y z
N MET A 1 7.38 39.59 -14.28
CA MET A 1 7.66 38.58 -15.32
C MET A 1 7.44 37.19 -14.73
N ASN A 2 6.20 36.67 -14.73
CA ASN A 2 5.92 35.32 -14.23
C ASN A 2 6.21 34.32 -15.36
N ARG A 3 7.36 33.65 -15.29
CA ARG A 3 7.67 32.55 -16.22
C ARG A 3 6.63 31.43 -15.98
N PRO A 4 5.94 30.93 -17.02
CA PRO A 4 5.05 29.79 -16.86
C PRO A 4 5.87 28.62 -16.29
N ARG A 5 5.40 28.03 -15.19
CA ARG A 5 6.02 26.81 -14.66
C ARG A 5 5.90 25.74 -15.75
N PRO A 6 7.00 25.08 -16.15
CA PRO A 6 6.90 23.92 -17.03
C PRO A 6 5.89 22.96 -16.40
N VAL A 7 4.94 22.47 -17.21
CA VAL A 7 4.06 21.39 -16.76
C VAL A 7 4.96 20.25 -16.24
N PRO A 8 4.78 19.79 -15.00
CA PRO A 8 5.60 18.71 -14.46
C PRO A 8 5.51 17.54 -15.43
N SER A 9 6.66 17.00 -15.79
CA SER A 9 6.67 15.81 -16.64
C SER A 9 5.88 14.69 -15.93
N LEU A 10 5.29 13.77 -16.69
CA LEU A 10 4.59 12.63 -16.10
C LEU A 10 5.52 11.91 -15.11
N LEU A 11 6.81 11.77 -15.45
CA LEU A 11 7.83 11.18 -14.58
C LEU A 11 7.99 11.93 -13.25
N GLU A 12 7.99 13.27 -13.26
CA GLU A 12 8.10 14.10 -12.06
C GLU A 12 6.84 14.01 -11.19
N SER A 13 5.67 13.92 -11.83
CA SER A 13 4.39 13.71 -11.13
C SER A 13 4.32 12.32 -10.49
N PHE A 14 4.81 11.29 -11.18
CA PHE A 14 4.94 9.93 -10.64
C PHE A 14 5.91 9.88 -9.47
N ASN A 15 7.06 10.55 -9.59
CA ASN A 15 8.04 10.62 -8.52
C ASN A 15 7.45 11.29 -7.27
N ASN A 16 6.72 12.40 -7.43
CA ASN A 16 6.04 13.08 -6.34
C ASN A 16 4.96 12.21 -5.68
N ALA A 17 4.20 11.44 -6.46
CA ALA A 17 3.19 10.52 -5.92
C ALA A 17 3.84 9.37 -5.12
N LEU A 18 4.92 8.79 -5.65
CA LEU A 18 5.70 7.76 -4.95
C LEU A 18 6.32 8.31 -3.66
N GLU A 19 6.86 9.52 -3.69
CA GLU A 19 7.42 10.17 -2.52
C GLU A 19 6.35 10.45 -1.45
N GLY A 20 5.13 10.82 -1.85
CA GLY A 20 3.98 10.92 -0.96
C GLY A 20 3.61 9.59 -0.30
N VAL A 21 3.56 8.50 -1.08
CA VAL A 21 3.30 7.14 -0.56
C VAL A 21 4.40 6.71 0.42
N ILE A 22 5.67 6.88 0.05
CA ILE A 22 6.82 6.57 0.90
C ILE A 22 6.79 7.41 2.17
N HIS A 23 6.44 8.68 2.09
CA HIS A 23 6.34 9.56 3.24
C HIS A 23 5.28 9.08 4.22
N VAL A 24 4.08 8.72 3.75
CA VAL A 24 3.01 8.18 4.61
C VAL A 24 3.43 6.86 5.27
N LEU A 25 4.05 5.96 4.50
CA LEU A 25 4.59 4.70 5.02
C LEU A 25 5.73 4.92 6.02
N ARG A 26 6.54 5.97 5.86
CA ARG A 26 7.68 6.25 6.73
C ARG A 26 7.29 7.00 7.99
N THR A 27 6.30 7.90 7.95
CA THR A 27 5.91 8.75 9.08
C THR A 27 4.95 8.06 10.05
N GLN A 28 4.01 7.24 9.55
CA GLN A 28 2.98 6.65 10.39
C GLN A 28 3.34 5.23 10.84
N ARG A 29 3.57 5.04 12.15
CA ARG A 29 3.90 3.73 12.73
C ARG A 29 2.78 2.71 12.52
N ASN A 30 1.52 3.14 12.59
CA ASN A 30 0.37 2.29 12.26
C ASN A 30 0.37 1.83 10.80
N MET A 31 0.69 2.71 9.84
CA MET A 31 0.75 2.35 8.42
C MET A 31 1.84 1.32 8.13
N ARG A 32 2.97 1.36 8.85
CA ARG A 32 4.02 0.34 8.73
C ARG A 32 3.53 -1.03 9.19
N ILE A 33 2.82 -1.09 10.31
CA ILE A 33 2.25 -2.34 10.84
C ILE A 33 1.19 -2.86 9.87
N HIS A 34 0.32 -1.99 9.39
CA HIS A 34 -0.71 -2.32 8.41
C HIS A 34 -0.10 -2.91 7.12
N PHE A 35 0.93 -2.27 6.57
CA PHE A 35 1.63 -2.73 5.38
C PHE A 35 2.38 -4.06 5.59
N LEU A 36 3.01 -4.23 6.78
CA LEU A 36 3.69 -5.47 7.15
C LEU A 36 2.70 -6.64 7.23
N VAL A 37 1.55 -6.44 7.87
CA VAL A 37 0.52 -7.48 7.98
C VAL A 37 -0.04 -7.82 6.60
N ALA A 38 -0.33 -6.83 5.75
CA ALA A 38 -0.75 -7.08 4.38
C ALA A 38 0.27 -7.92 3.58
N ALA A 39 1.57 -7.63 3.73
CA ALA A 39 2.64 -8.41 3.08
C ALA A 39 2.71 -9.85 3.61
N VAL A 40 2.64 -10.05 4.93
CA VAL A 40 2.64 -11.39 5.54
C VAL A 40 1.44 -12.20 5.06
N VAL A 41 0.25 -11.59 5.04
CA VAL A 41 -0.97 -12.26 4.57
C VAL A 41 -0.87 -12.66 3.10
N LEU A 42 -0.30 -11.80 2.25
CA LEU A 42 -0.09 -12.12 0.83
C LEU A 42 0.87 -13.32 0.65
N VAL A 43 1.95 -13.37 1.42
CA VAL A 43 2.92 -14.48 1.39
C VAL A 43 2.28 -15.78 1.88
N VAL A 44 1.51 -15.72 2.97
CA VAL A 44 0.80 -16.89 3.52
C VAL A 44 -0.25 -17.40 2.53
N ALA A 45 -1.01 -16.51 1.90
CA ALA A 45 -2.00 -16.88 0.88
C ALA A 45 -1.36 -17.59 -0.33
N PHE A 46 -0.21 -17.08 -0.77
CA PHE A 46 0.53 -17.66 -1.87
C PHE A 46 1.15 -19.03 -1.50
N ALA A 47 1.67 -19.16 -0.28
CA ALA A 47 2.26 -20.41 0.21
C ALA A 47 1.22 -21.50 0.53
N ALA A 48 0.00 -21.12 0.89
CA ALA A 48 -1.03 -22.06 1.34
C ALA A 48 -1.83 -22.73 0.22
N GLY A 49 -1.71 -22.33 -1.06
CA GLY A 49 -2.38 -23.01 -2.18
C GLY A 49 -3.92 -22.98 -2.09
N VAL A 50 -4.42 -21.83 -1.63
CA VAL A 50 -5.75 -21.60 -1.03
C VAL A 50 -6.92 -21.79 -2.01
N THR A 51 -7.92 -22.56 -1.59
CA THR A 51 -9.22 -22.73 -2.27
C THR A 51 -10.23 -21.64 -1.88
N ASN A 52 -11.30 -21.42 -2.65
CA ASN A 52 -12.21 -20.25 -2.55
C ASN A 52 -12.65 -19.83 -1.13
N TYR A 53 -12.77 -20.77 -0.18
CA TYR A 53 -13.19 -20.49 1.21
C TYR A 53 -12.09 -19.87 2.08
N GLU A 54 -10.84 -20.26 1.88
CA GLU A 54 -9.71 -19.68 2.60
C GLU A 54 -9.42 -18.26 2.09
N LEU A 55 -9.75 -17.98 0.82
CA LEU A 55 -9.65 -16.65 0.23
C LEU A 55 -10.58 -15.64 0.93
N ILE A 56 -11.78 -16.09 1.35
CA ILE A 56 -12.73 -15.30 2.14
C ILE A 56 -12.19 -15.04 3.56
N ALA A 57 -11.65 -16.07 4.22
CA ALA A 57 -11.08 -15.93 5.56
C ALA A 57 -9.85 -14.99 5.56
N LEU A 58 -9.03 -15.06 4.50
CA LEU A 58 -7.92 -14.16 4.24
C LEU A 58 -8.39 -12.71 4.05
N LEU A 59 -9.43 -12.51 3.23
CA LEU A 59 -10.03 -11.19 2.99
C LEU A 59 -10.59 -10.58 4.28
N LEU A 60 -11.22 -11.40 5.12
CA LEU A 60 -11.77 -10.98 6.41
C LEU A 60 -10.65 -10.58 7.39
N SER A 61 -9.54 -11.33 7.40
CA SER A 61 -8.36 -10.99 8.21
C SER A 61 -7.73 -9.66 7.79
N ILE A 62 -7.59 -9.42 6.48
CA ILE A 62 -7.09 -8.15 5.92
C ILE A 62 -8.03 -6.99 6.27
N ALA A 63 -9.34 -7.16 6.12
CA ALA A 63 -10.33 -6.15 6.48
C ALA A 63 -10.32 -5.81 7.98
N CYS A 64 -10.15 -6.81 8.84
CA CYS A 64 -10.07 -6.61 10.30
C CYS A 64 -8.83 -5.78 10.70
N VAL A 65 -7.71 -5.98 10.00
CA VAL A 65 -6.48 -5.21 10.19
C VAL A 65 -6.57 -3.79 9.59
N LEU A 66 -7.43 -3.58 8.59
CA LEU A 66 -7.68 -2.25 7.99
C LEU A 66 -8.53 -1.35 8.89
N ILE A 67 -9.38 -1.93 9.73
CA ILE A 67 -10.30 -1.20 10.63
C ILE A 67 -9.63 -0.88 11.99
N ALA A 68 -8.60 -1.64 12.37
CA ALA A 68 -7.85 -1.48 13.63
C ALA A 68 -6.73 -0.40 13.52
#